data_AF-A0A6J6XVH1-F1
#
_entry.id   AF-A0A6J6XVH1-F1
#
_cell.length_a   1.000
_cell.length_b   1.000
_cell.length_c   1.000
_cell.angle_alpha   90.00
_cell.angle_beta   90.00
_cell.angle_gamma   90.00
#
_symmetry.space_group_name_H-M   'P 1'
#
loop_
_entity.id
_entity.type
_entity.pdbx_description
1 polymer ?
#
loop_
_entity_poly.entity_id
_entity_poly.type
_entity_poly.pdbx_seq_one_letter_code
_entity_poly.pdbx_strand_id
1 'polypeptide(L)' 'MGKTPHLNFKHTIFGEVEDQASRDVVDAIGSTPTAPGDKPLSDVVIESVLIESRD' A
#
# COMPACT_ATOMS: atom_id res chain seq x y z
N MET A 1 -5.99 -1.02 -7.52
CA MET A 1 -6.62 -1.11 -6.18
C MET A 1 -8.10 -0.71 -6.21
N GLY A 2 -8.87 -0.81 -5.10
CA GLY A 2 -10.32 -0.52 -5.12
C GLY A 2 -10.97 -0.25 -3.74
N LYS A 3 -12.26 0.13 -3.74
CA LYS A 3 -13.02 0.45 -2.51
C LYS A 3 -13.42 -0.82 -1.76
N THR A 4 -13.22 -0.85 -0.44
CA THR A 4 -13.50 -2.00 0.44
C THR A 4 -14.44 -1.64 1.61
N PRO A 5 -15.71 -1.26 1.35
CA PRO A 5 -16.62 -0.73 2.37
C PRO A 5 -16.96 -1.74 3.49
N HIS A 6 -16.81 -3.04 3.23
CA HIS A 6 -17.04 -4.10 4.22
C HIS A 6 -16.01 -4.12 5.36
N LEU A 7 -14.90 -3.37 5.22
CA LEU A 7 -13.86 -3.21 6.25
C LEU A 7 -14.10 -2.00 7.17
N ASN A 8 -15.05 -1.11 6.82
CA ASN A 8 -15.38 0.04 7.64
C ASN A 8 -15.79 -0.38 9.05
N PHE A 9 -15.30 0.34 10.06
CA PHE A 9 -15.51 0.06 11.50
C PHE A 9 -14.91 -1.26 12.01
N LYS A 10 -14.13 -1.98 11.18
CA LYS A 10 -13.40 -3.21 11.57
C LYS A 10 -11.88 -3.02 11.54
N HIS A 11 -11.39 -2.08 10.72
CA HIS A 11 -9.97 -1.74 10.60
C HIS A 11 -9.79 -0.23 10.72
N THR A 12 -8.91 0.21 11.62
CA THR A 12 -8.64 1.64 11.85
C THR A 12 -8.01 2.27 10.61
N ILE A 13 -8.65 3.28 10.06
CA ILE A 13 -8.08 4.14 9.03
C ILE A 13 -7.24 5.21 9.74
N PHE A 14 -5.94 5.29 9.43
CA PHE A 14 -4.99 6.21 10.09
C PHE A 14 -4.16 7.07 9.13
N GLY A 15 -4.39 6.96 7.82
CA GLY A 15 -3.68 7.73 6.81
C GLY A 15 -4.16 7.39 5.40
N GLU A 16 -3.60 8.10 4.41
CA GLU A 16 -3.81 7.84 3.00
C GLU A 16 -2.52 8.09 2.21
N VAL A 17 -2.45 7.54 1.00
CA VAL A 17 -1.37 7.86 0.05
C VAL A 17 -1.74 9.17 -0.64
N GLU A 18 -0.98 10.23 -0.40
CA GLU A 18 -1.39 11.59 -0.77
C GLU A 18 -1.25 11.86 -2.28
N ASP A 19 -0.04 11.72 -2.84
CA ASP A 19 0.25 12.15 -4.21
C ASP A 19 0.07 11.03 -5.27
N GLN A 20 -0.09 11.46 -6.54
CA GLN A 20 -0.33 10.53 -7.65
C GLN A 20 0.86 9.64 -7.94
N ALA A 21 2.09 10.13 -7.85
CA ALA A 21 3.28 9.33 -8.14
C ALA A 21 3.39 8.17 -7.13
N SER A 22 3.11 8.44 -5.85
CA SER A 22 3.03 7.41 -4.81
C SER A 22 1.88 6.42 -5.05
N ARG A 23 0.72 6.89 -5.52
CA ARG A 23 -0.41 6.00 -5.89
C ARG A 23 -0.07 5.08 -7.05
N ASP A 24 0.63 5.60 -8.07
CA ASP A 24 1.09 4.81 -9.22
C ASP A 24 2.05 3.68 -8.79
N VAL A 25 2.93 3.96 -7.82
CA VAL A 25 3.81 2.93 -7.22
C VAL A 25 2.99 1.84 -6.53
N VAL A 26 1.96 2.21 -5.76
CA VAL A 26 1.08 1.23 -5.09
C VAL A 26 0.31 0.38 -6.10
N ASP A 27 -0.20 0.97 -7.19
CA ASP A 27 -0.87 0.22 -8.24
C ASP A 27 0.10 -0.72 -9.00
N ALA A 28 1.36 -0.29 -9.22
CA ALA A 28 2.39 -1.14 -9.79
C ALA A 28 2.69 -2.35 -8.87
N ILE A 29 2.88 -2.12 -7.56
CA ILE A 29 3.07 -3.20 -6.57
C ILE A 29 1.86 -4.15 -6.57
N GLY A 30 0.64 -3.61 -6.63
CA GLY A 30 -0.60 -4.37 -6.66
C GLY A 30 -0.80 -5.27 -7.88
N SER A 31 0.03 -5.11 -8.92
CA SER A 31 0.00 -5.90 -10.15
C SER A 31 1.22 -6.82 -10.33
N THR A 32 2.10 -6.90 -9.34
CA THR A 32 3.28 -7.77 -9.39
C THR A 32 2.88 -9.26 -9.45
N PRO A 33 3.63 -10.11 -10.17
CA PRO A 33 3.38 -11.56 -10.17
C PRO A 33 3.47 -12.17 -8.77
N THR A 34 2.55 -13.08 -8.45
CA THR A 34 2.49 -13.75 -7.14
C THR A 34 2.57 -15.28 -7.25
N ALA A 35 3.07 -15.91 -6.19
CA ALA A 35 3.01 -17.34 -5.93
C ALA A 35 1.62 -17.73 -5.38
N PRO A 36 1.31 -19.04 -5.25
CA PRO A 36 0.12 -19.49 -4.51
C PRO A 36 0.10 -18.90 -3.08
N GLY A 37 -1.05 -18.36 -2.67
CA GLY A 37 -1.20 -17.64 -1.40
C GLY A 37 -0.84 -16.15 -1.47
N ASP A 38 -0.84 -15.57 -2.67
CA ASP A 38 -0.72 -14.13 -2.96
C ASP A 38 0.63 -13.48 -2.58
N LYS A 39 1.64 -14.26 -2.21
CA LYS A 39 2.99 -13.74 -1.96
C LYS A 39 3.67 -13.32 -3.28
N PRO A 40 4.24 -12.12 -3.40
CA PRO A 40 5.04 -11.73 -4.58
C PRO A 40 6.17 -12.72 -4.92
N LEU A 41 6.43 -12.94 -6.21
CA LEU A 41 7.55 -13.78 -6.67
C LEU A 41 8.92 -13.13 -6.41
N SER A 42 8.98 -11.81 -6.52
CA SER A 42 10.10 -10.99 -6.10
C SER A 42 9.70 -10.21 -4.87
N ASP A 43 10.55 -10.18 -3.85
CA ASP A 43 10.25 -9.46 -2.61
C ASP A 43 10.06 -7.96 -2.88
N VAL A 44 9.01 -7.38 -2.30
CA VAL A 44 8.76 -5.93 -2.27
C VAL A 44 9.15 -5.45 -0.88
N VAL A 45 10.32 -4.82 -0.76
CA VAL A 45 10.97 -4.51 0.51
C VAL A 45 10.77 -3.04 0.87
N ILE A 46 10.38 -2.76 2.11
CA ILE A 46 10.42 -1.42 2.69
C ILE A 46 11.83 -1.20 3.24
N GLU A 47 12.61 -0.34 2.59
CA GLU A 47 14.01 -0.10 2.98
C GLU A 47 14.13 0.90 4.15
N SER A 48 13.28 1.92 4.18
CA SER A 48 13.25 2.91 5.26
C SER A 48 11.87 3.57 5.36
N VAL A 49 11.62 4.23 6.50
CA VAL A 49 10.43 5.07 6.73
C VAL A 49 10.91 6.40 7.31
N LEU A 50 10.67 7.49 6.58
CA LEU A 50 10.98 8.85 7.01
C LEU A 50 9.71 9.54 7.52
N ILE A 51 9.80 10.21 8.66
CA ILE A 51 8.71 10.98 9.25
C ILE A 51 9.09 12.45 9.24
N GLU A 52 8.25 13.27 8.61
CA GLU A 52 8.40 14.73 8.60
C GLU A 52 7.53 15.34 9.72
N SER A 53 8.15 16.12 10.60
CA SER A 53 7.40 16.96 11.54
C SER A 53 6.97 18.24 10.83
N ARG A 54 5.72 18.64 11.04
CA ARG A 54 5.31 20.03 10.81
C ARG A 54 5.65 20.80 12.08
N ASP A 55 6.30 21.96 11.96
CA ASP A 55 6.50 22.89 13.08
C ASP A 55 5.15 23.37 13.65
#